data_AF-A0A452ZUE3-F1
#
_entry.id   AF-A0A452ZUE3-F1
#
_cell.length_a   1.000
_cell.length_b   1.000
_cell.length_c   1.000
_cell.angle_alpha   90.00
_cell.angle_beta   90.00
_cell.angle_gamma   90.00
#
_symmetry.space_group_name_H-M   'P 1'
#
loop_
_entity.id
_entity.type
_entity.pdbx_description
1 polymer ?
#
loop_
_entity_poly.entity_id
_entity_poly.type
_entity_poly.pdbx_seq_one_letter_code
_entity_poly.pdbx_strand_id
1 'polypeptide(L)'
;QVPPAGTMCGILAVLGVGDVSLAKRSRIIELSRRLRHRGPDWSGIHSFEDCYLAHQRLAIVDPTSGDQPLYNEDKTVVVTVNGEIYNHEELKAKLKHHKFQTGSDCEVIAHLYEEYGEEFVDMLDGMFSFVLLDTRDKSFIAARDAIGICPLYMGWGLDGSVWFSSEMKALSDDCERFISFPPGHLYSSKTGGLRRWYNPPWFSESIPSAPYDPLLIRESFEKAVIKRLMTDVPFGVLLSGGLDSSLVASVVSRHLAETKVARQWGNKLHTFCIGLKV
;
A
#
# COMPACT_ATOMS: atom_id res chain seq x y z
N GLN A 1 -0.73 21.63 12.16
CA GLN A 1 -0.72 20.50 13.09
C GLN A 1 0.07 19.39 12.43
N VAL A 2 1.10 18.86 13.08
CA VAL A 2 1.85 17.71 12.56
C VAL A 2 0.95 16.49 12.67
N PRO A 3 0.69 15.72 11.59
CA PRO A 3 -0.10 14.50 11.68
C PRO A 3 0.58 13.53 12.67
N PRO A 4 -0.18 12.75 13.46
CA PRO A 4 0.38 11.82 14.42
C PRO A 4 1.31 10.82 13.73
N ALA A 5 2.48 10.55 14.34
CA ALA A 5 3.47 9.63 13.82
C ALA A 5 2.88 8.21 13.67
N GLY A 6 3.00 7.62 12.46
CA GLY A 6 2.55 6.26 12.16
C GLY A 6 1.27 6.14 11.33
N THR A 7 0.76 7.25 10.78
CA THR A 7 -0.34 7.22 9.84
C THR A 7 0.10 6.62 8.50
N MET A 8 -0.79 5.87 7.85
CA MET A 8 -0.65 5.25 6.52
C MET A 8 -1.96 5.52 5.77
N CYS A 9 -2.11 5.28 4.48
CA CYS A 9 -3.43 5.50 3.87
C CYS A 9 -4.50 4.51 4.42
N GLY A 10 -5.77 4.87 4.27
CA GLY A 10 -6.91 4.01 4.58
C GLY A 10 -7.71 3.70 3.32
N ILE A 11 -7.88 2.43 2.98
CA ILE A 11 -8.68 2.02 1.82
C ILE A 11 -9.97 1.30 2.25
N LEU A 12 -11.03 1.53 1.49
CA LEU A 12 -12.30 0.78 1.55
C LEU A 12 -12.80 0.56 0.12
N ALA A 13 -12.93 -0.69 -0.30
CA ALA A 13 -13.57 -1.04 -1.56
C ALA A 13 -14.78 -1.93 -1.31
N VAL A 14 -15.85 -1.67 -2.04
CA VAL A 14 -17.11 -2.41 -1.95
C VAL A 14 -17.59 -2.71 -3.37
N LEU A 15 -17.60 -3.99 -3.75
CA LEU A 15 -17.72 -4.41 -5.14
C LEU A 15 -18.89 -5.39 -5.32
N GLY A 16 -19.69 -5.17 -6.37
CA GLY A 16 -20.86 -6.00 -6.69
C GLY A 16 -22.03 -5.79 -5.74
N VAL A 17 -22.32 -4.54 -5.36
CA VAL A 17 -23.41 -4.19 -4.43
C VAL A 17 -24.78 -4.31 -5.10
N GLY A 18 -25.73 -4.98 -4.45
CA GLY A 18 -27.09 -5.12 -4.97
C GLY A 18 -27.91 -3.82 -4.91
N ASP A 19 -27.65 -2.97 -3.92
CA ASP A 19 -28.27 -1.65 -3.75
C ASP A 19 -27.34 -0.52 -4.23
N VAL A 20 -27.63 0.06 -5.40
CA VAL A 20 -26.88 1.20 -5.97
C VAL A 20 -27.46 2.57 -5.59
N SER A 21 -28.28 2.63 -4.53
CA SER A 21 -28.90 3.87 -4.08
C SER A 21 -27.90 4.90 -3.56
N LEU A 22 -28.31 6.18 -3.56
CA LEU A 22 -27.56 7.25 -2.90
C LEU A 22 -27.39 7.00 -1.39
N ALA A 23 -28.32 6.28 -0.76
CA ALA A 23 -28.23 5.90 0.64
C ALA A 23 -27.06 4.94 0.87
N LYS A 24 -26.92 3.91 0.02
CA LYS A 24 -25.78 2.98 0.08
C LYS A 24 -24.45 3.68 -0.18
N ARG A 25 -24.39 4.55 -1.20
CA ARG A 25 -23.20 5.41 -1.43
C ARG A 25 -22.83 6.22 -0.19
N SER A 26 -23.83 6.84 0.46
CA SER A 26 -23.62 7.64 1.67
C SER A 26 -23.11 6.81 2.84
N ARG A 27 -23.62 5.57 2.99
CA ARG A 27 -23.13 4.60 3.98
C ARG A 27 -21.67 4.22 3.73
N ILE A 28 -21.29 3.94 2.48
CA ILE A 28 -19.89 3.62 2.13
C ILE A 28 -18.95 4.79 2.47
N ILE A 29 -19.38 6.03 2.21
CA ILE A 29 -18.62 7.22 2.59
C ILE A 29 -18.48 7.33 4.12
N GLU A 30 -19.55 7.05 4.88
CA GLU A 30 -19.51 7.02 6.35
C GLU A 30 -18.51 5.98 6.88
N LEU A 31 -18.53 4.77 6.32
CA LEU A 31 -17.61 3.69 6.69
C LEU A 31 -16.16 4.05 6.35
N SER A 32 -15.92 4.66 5.17
CA SER A 32 -14.59 5.14 4.78
C SER A 32 -14.04 6.19 5.76
N ARG A 33 -14.89 7.08 6.29
CA ARG A 33 -14.47 8.10 7.28
C ARG A 33 -13.95 7.50 8.59
N ARG A 34 -14.34 6.26 8.93
CA ARG A 34 -13.77 5.56 10.11
C ARG A 34 -12.28 5.27 9.96
N LEU A 35 -11.75 5.37 8.74
CA LEU A 35 -10.33 5.20 8.40
C LEU A 35 -9.58 6.53 8.28
N ARG A 36 -10.24 7.68 8.50
CA ARG A 36 -9.63 9.01 8.34
C ARG A 36 -8.43 9.24 9.27
N HIS A 37 -8.38 8.59 10.43
CA HIS A 37 -7.20 8.67 11.31
C HIS A 37 -5.94 8.11 10.63
N ARG A 38 -6.09 7.24 9.63
CA ARG A 38 -4.98 6.76 8.80
C ARG A 38 -4.59 7.82 7.77
N GLY A 39 -5.55 8.34 7.01
CA GLY A 39 -5.30 9.36 5.99
C GLY A 39 -6.04 10.67 6.25
N PRO A 40 -5.44 11.60 7.00
CA PRO A 40 -6.11 12.84 7.39
C PRO A 40 -6.09 13.94 6.33
N ASP A 41 -5.24 13.84 5.30
CA ASP A 41 -4.94 14.95 4.40
C ASP A 41 -6.03 15.14 3.34
N TRP A 42 -6.60 14.05 2.84
CA TRP A 42 -7.59 14.09 1.77
C TRP A 42 -8.47 12.83 1.73
N SER A 43 -9.65 12.92 1.10
CA SER A 43 -10.56 11.78 0.92
C SER A 43 -11.04 11.70 -0.54
N GLY A 44 -11.00 10.50 -1.12
CA GLY A 44 -11.46 10.23 -2.48
C GLY A 44 -12.42 9.06 -2.56
N ILE A 45 -13.29 9.07 -3.57
CA ILE A 45 -14.13 7.94 -3.90
C ILE A 45 -14.36 7.85 -5.41
N HIS A 46 -14.02 6.71 -5.98
CA HIS A 46 -14.47 6.32 -7.32
C HIS A 46 -15.76 5.51 -7.20
N SER A 47 -16.66 5.69 -8.16
CA SER A 47 -17.91 4.92 -8.22
C SER A 47 -18.24 4.60 -9.66
N PHE A 48 -18.46 3.32 -9.91
CA PHE A 48 -18.77 2.79 -11.22
C PHE A 48 -19.82 1.71 -11.02
N GLU A 49 -21.04 1.98 -11.47
CA GLU A 49 -22.20 1.10 -11.27
C GLU A 49 -22.35 0.63 -9.81
N ASP A 50 -22.12 -0.66 -9.56
CA ASP A 50 -22.23 -1.39 -8.30
C ASP A 50 -20.89 -1.51 -7.54
N CYS A 51 -19.87 -0.78 -7.97
CA CYS A 51 -18.52 -0.81 -7.44
C CYS A 51 -18.08 0.55 -6.89
N TYR A 52 -17.49 0.54 -5.69
CA TYR A 52 -17.03 1.74 -4.98
C TYR A 52 -15.60 1.53 -4.46
N LEU A 53 -14.69 2.44 -4.78
CA LEU A 53 -13.32 2.44 -4.25
C LEU A 53 -13.10 3.77 -3.53
N ALA A 54 -13.02 3.74 -2.20
CA ALA A 54 -12.82 4.90 -1.35
C ALA A 54 -11.42 4.89 -0.70
N HIS A 55 -10.83 6.08 -0.57
CA HIS A 55 -9.48 6.29 -0.05
C HIS A 55 -9.45 7.45 0.96
N GLN A 56 -8.67 7.26 2.02
CA GLN A 56 -8.26 8.28 2.98
C GLN A 56 -6.75 8.43 2.85
N ARG A 57 -6.29 9.60 2.42
CA ARG A 57 -4.91 9.83 2.00
C ARG A 57 -4.06 10.42 3.11
N LEU A 58 -2.86 9.86 3.25
CA LEU A 58 -1.71 10.53 3.86
C LEU A 58 -0.69 10.81 2.75
N ALA A 59 -0.36 12.07 2.53
CA ALA A 59 0.47 12.51 1.42
C ALA A 59 1.97 12.40 1.76
N ILE A 60 2.61 11.28 1.39
CA ILE A 60 4.04 11.03 1.61
C ILE A 60 4.88 11.25 0.34
N VAL A 61 4.47 10.63 -0.77
CA VAL A 61 5.09 10.77 -2.10
C VAL A 61 4.12 11.49 -3.03
N ASP A 62 4.65 12.46 -3.78
CA ASP A 62 3.91 13.38 -4.65
C ASP A 62 2.64 13.95 -3.98
N PRO A 63 2.77 14.81 -2.96
CA PRO A 63 1.63 15.42 -2.28
C PRO A 63 0.67 16.17 -3.23
N THR A 64 1.17 16.65 -4.36
CA THR A 64 0.43 17.51 -5.31
C THR A 64 -0.48 16.75 -6.28
N SER A 65 -0.09 15.57 -6.78
CA SER A 65 -0.88 14.83 -7.78
C SER A 65 -1.21 13.39 -7.43
N GLY A 66 -0.71 12.85 -6.32
CA GLY A 66 -0.96 11.46 -5.91
C GLY A 66 -2.31 11.19 -5.23
N ASP A 67 -3.36 11.98 -5.51
CA ASP A 67 -4.70 11.76 -4.96
C ASP A 67 -5.31 10.46 -5.52
N GLN A 68 -5.97 9.68 -4.66
CA GLN A 68 -6.45 8.34 -5.00
C GLN A 68 -7.98 8.20 -4.91
N PRO A 69 -8.65 7.38 -5.73
CA PRO A 69 -8.08 6.31 -6.56
C PRO A 69 -7.23 6.80 -7.73
N LEU A 70 -6.21 6.01 -8.09
CA LEU A 70 -5.34 6.21 -9.25
C LEU A 70 -5.94 5.49 -10.46
N TYR A 71 -5.55 5.92 -11.65
CA TYR A 71 -6.14 5.47 -12.91
C TYR A 71 -5.06 5.17 -13.94
N ASN A 72 -5.36 4.30 -14.89
CA ASN A 72 -4.66 4.28 -16.17
C ASN A 72 -5.09 5.47 -17.07
N GLU A 73 -4.56 5.55 -18.29
CA GLU A 73 -4.71 6.68 -19.20
C GLU A 73 -6.17 6.96 -19.59
N ASP A 74 -6.92 5.90 -19.91
CA ASP A 74 -8.31 5.97 -20.34
C ASP A 74 -9.30 5.82 -19.18
N LYS A 75 -8.78 5.70 -17.95
CA LYS A 75 -9.53 5.54 -16.69
C LYS A 75 -10.41 4.29 -16.64
N THR A 76 -10.11 3.29 -17.47
CA THR A 76 -10.79 2.00 -17.41
C THR A 76 -10.29 1.12 -16.27
N VAL A 77 -9.02 1.27 -15.87
CA VAL A 77 -8.42 0.60 -14.71
C VAL A 77 -8.29 1.59 -13.56
N VAL A 78 -8.85 1.24 -12.40
CA VAL A 78 -8.90 2.08 -11.21
C VAL A 78 -8.30 1.34 -10.03
N VAL A 79 -7.38 1.96 -9.29
CA VAL A 79 -6.74 1.34 -8.13
C VAL A 79 -6.73 2.24 -6.90
N THR A 80 -7.00 1.66 -5.74
CA THR A 80 -6.81 2.30 -4.43
C THR A 80 -5.78 1.53 -3.64
N VAL A 81 -4.78 2.25 -3.11
CA VAL A 81 -3.57 1.68 -2.53
C VAL A 81 -3.29 2.31 -1.18
N ASN A 82 -2.96 1.46 -0.21
CA ASN A 82 -2.26 1.84 0.99
C ASN A 82 -0.90 1.15 0.98
N GLY A 83 0.18 1.90 0.77
CA GLY A 83 1.51 1.34 0.61
C GLY A 83 2.52 2.30 -0.02
N GLU A 84 3.71 1.76 -0.24
CA GLU A 84 4.83 2.37 -0.94
C GLU A 84 5.49 1.33 -1.85
N ILE A 85 5.69 1.66 -3.13
CA ILE A 85 6.36 0.82 -4.14
C ILE A 85 7.77 1.36 -4.38
N TYR A 86 8.78 0.80 -3.71
CA TYR A 86 10.15 1.30 -3.70
C TYR A 86 10.84 1.25 -5.06
N ASN A 87 10.49 0.28 -5.91
CA ASN A 87 11.04 0.12 -7.25
C ASN A 87 10.20 0.79 -8.35
N HIS A 88 9.30 1.73 -8.00
CA HIS A 88 8.40 2.34 -8.98
C HIS A 88 9.13 3.04 -10.13
N GLU A 89 10.26 3.72 -9.90
CA GLU A 89 11.00 4.39 -10.99
C GLU A 89 11.55 3.36 -12.01
N GLU A 90 12.00 2.19 -11.55
CA GLU A 90 12.44 1.10 -12.42
C GLU A 90 11.28 0.49 -13.22
N LEU A 91 10.12 0.36 -12.59
CA LEU A 91 8.90 -0.14 -13.23
C LEU A 91 8.38 0.86 -14.27
N LYS A 92 8.32 2.16 -13.94
CA LYS A 92 7.96 3.24 -14.88
C LYS A 92 8.86 3.23 -16.11
N ALA A 93 10.17 3.00 -15.95
CA ALA A 93 11.11 2.94 -17.07
C ALA A 93 10.87 1.76 -18.03
N LYS A 94 10.22 0.68 -17.58
CA LYS A 94 9.81 -0.47 -18.42
C LYS A 94 8.51 -0.22 -19.17
N LEU A 95 7.65 0.65 -18.65
CA LEU A 95 6.31 0.95 -19.17
C LEU A 95 6.32 2.16 -20.13
N LYS A 96 7.21 2.14 -21.13
CA LYS A 96 7.46 3.30 -22.02
C LYS A 96 6.27 3.71 -22.89
N HIS A 97 5.32 2.80 -23.11
CA HIS A 97 4.12 3.05 -23.90
C HIS A 97 2.98 3.67 -23.06
N HIS A 98 3.14 3.71 -21.74
CA HIS A 98 2.18 4.29 -20.82
C HIS A 98 2.46 5.76 -20.52
N LYS A 99 1.39 6.52 -20.29
CA LYS A 99 1.40 7.92 -19.90
C LYS A 99 0.94 8.06 -18.46
N PHE A 100 1.91 8.14 -17.56
CA PHE A 100 1.69 8.45 -16.15
C PHE A 100 1.15 9.87 -16.00
N GLN A 101 0.06 10.01 -15.24
CA GLN A 101 -0.59 11.27 -14.89
C GLN A 101 -0.07 11.85 -13.57
N THR A 102 0.57 11.04 -12.73
CA THR A 102 1.01 11.43 -11.39
C THR A 102 2.48 11.09 -11.11
N GLY A 103 3.03 11.76 -10.10
CA GLY A 103 4.32 11.40 -9.50
C GLY A 103 4.22 10.22 -8.53
N SER A 104 3.02 9.75 -8.18
CA SER A 104 2.82 8.68 -7.21
C SER A 104 3.58 7.41 -7.62
N ASP A 105 4.20 6.79 -6.63
CA ASP A 105 4.84 5.48 -6.72
C ASP A 105 3.83 4.37 -7.02
N CYS A 106 2.60 4.51 -6.53
CA CYS A 106 1.53 3.52 -6.64
C CYS A 106 0.85 3.48 -8.02
N GLU A 107 1.02 4.49 -8.87
CA GLU A 107 0.35 4.55 -10.20
C GLU A 107 0.81 3.42 -11.13
N VAL A 108 2.04 2.91 -10.93
CA VAL A 108 2.56 1.77 -11.69
C VAL A 108 1.66 0.53 -11.63
N ILE A 109 0.86 0.37 -10.58
CA ILE A 109 -0.02 -0.78 -10.39
C ILE A 109 -1.09 -0.85 -11.49
N ALA A 110 -1.71 0.28 -11.86
CA ALA A 110 -2.75 0.31 -12.88
C ALA A 110 -2.18 -0.12 -14.25
N HIS A 111 -1.03 0.43 -14.63
CA HIS A 111 -0.37 0.14 -15.90
C HIS A 111 0.26 -1.26 -15.95
N LEU A 112 0.81 -1.75 -14.85
CA LEU A 112 1.31 -3.13 -14.78
C LEU A 112 0.18 -4.15 -14.96
N TYR A 113 -1.01 -3.88 -14.42
CA TYR A 113 -2.17 -4.72 -14.66
C TYR A 113 -2.59 -4.74 -16.14
N GLU A 114 -2.47 -3.62 -16.86
CA GLU A 114 -2.77 -3.58 -18.30
C GLU A 114 -1.84 -4.46 -19.13
N GLU A 115 -0.54 -4.45 -18.83
CA GLU A 115 0.47 -5.18 -19.60
C GLU A 115 0.57 -6.67 -19.21
N TYR A 116 0.40 -6.97 -17.91
CA TYR A 116 0.71 -8.30 -17.35
C TYR A 116 -0.49 -9.00 -16.71
N GLY A 117 -1.68 -8.38 -16.70
CA GLY A 117 -2.88 -8.95 -16.09
C GLY A 117 -2.72 -9.14 -14.58
N GLU A 118 -2.97 -10.34 -14.06
CA GLU A 118 -2.87 -10.63 -12.61
C GLU A 118 -1.47 -11.08 -12.15
N GLU A 119 -0.51 -11.23 -13.06
CA GLU A 119 0.82 -11.80 -12.76
C GLU A 119 1.90 -10.75 -12.41
N PHE A 120 1.54 -9.47 -12.29
CA PHE A 120 2.53 -8.42 -11.99
C PHE A 120 2.91 -8.27 -10.52
N VAL A 121 2.14 -8.85 -9.59
CA VAL A 121 2.27 -8.51 -8.16
C VAL A 121 3.65 -8.84 -7.60
N ASP A 122 4.29 -9.92 -8.07
CA ASP A 122 5.65 -10.31 -7.68
C ASP A 122 6.75 -9.39 -8.25
N MET A 123 6.40 -8.47 -9.17
CA MET A 123 7.30 -7.43 -9.67
C MET A 123 7.42 -6.24 -8.70
N LEU A 124 6.50 -6.11 -7.74
CA LEU A 124 6.44 -5.00 -6.81
C LEU A 124 7.41 -5.21 -5.64
N ASP A 125 8.40 -4.32 -5.51
CA ASP A 125 9.22 -4.24 -4.29
C ASP A 125 8.66 -3.14 -3.40
N GLY A 126 7.86 -3.52 -2.40
CA GLY A 126 7.13 -2.55 -1.59
C GLY A 126 6.45 -3.14 -0.37
N MET A 127 5.83 -2.26 0.39
CA MET A 127 4.79 -2.61 1.37
C MET A 127 3.48 -2.09 0.82
N PHE A 128 2.45 -2.92 0.71
CA PHE A 128 1.21 -2.51 0.06
C PHE A 128 0.03 -3.39 0.40
N SER A 129 -1.13 -2.76 0.36
CA SER A 129 -2.43 -3.38 0.21
C SER A 129 -3.19 -2.57 -0.82
N PHE A 130 -3.72 -3.21 -1.86
CA PHE A 130 -4.48 -2.51 -2.88
C PHE A 130 -5.73 -3.26 -3.31
N VAL A 131 -6.67 -2.52 -3.89
CA VAL A 131 -7.82 -3.05 -4.61
C VAL A 131 -7.87 -2.33 -5.96
N LEU A 132 -7.96 -3.12 -7.03
CA LEU A 132 -8.02 -2.67 -8.41
C LEU A 132 -9.33 -3.15 -9.05
N LEU A 133 -9.98 -2.27 -9.79
CA LEU A 133 -11.18 -2.52 -10.59
C LEU A 133 -10.87 -2.26 -12.06
N ASP A 134 -11.19 -3.23 -12.91
CA ASP A 134 -11.24 -3.08 -14.36
C ASP A 134 -12.70 -2.86 -14.77
N THR A 135 -13.01 -1.64 -15.22
CA THR A 135 -14.39 -1.25 -15.55
C THR A 135 -14.88 -1.83 -16.88
N ARG A 136 -13.99 -2.40 -17.71
CA ARG A 136 -14.34 -2.97 -19.02
C ARG A 136 -15.14 -4.26 -18.89
N ASP A 137 -14.81 -5.08 -17.90
CA ASP A 137 -15.44 -6.37 -17.61
C ASP A 137 -15.94 -6.50 -16.17
N LYS A 138 -15.83 -5.43 -15.37
CA LYS A 138 -16.15 -5.37 -13.94
C LYS A 138 -15.36 -6.36 -13.09
N SER A 139 -14.23 -6.85 -13.61
CA SER A 139 -13.34 -7.67 -12.83
C SER A 139 -12.55 -6.83 -11.84
N PHE A 140 -12.13 -7.46 -10.75
CA PHE A 140 -11.37 -6.80 -9.72
C PHE A 140 -10.40 -7.77 -9.07
N ILE A 141 -9.30 -7.20 -8.62
CA ILE A 141 -8.29 -7.90 -7.82
C ILE A 141 -8.00 -7.12 -6.56
N ALA A 142 -7.59 -7.84 -5.51
CA ALA A 142 -7.01 -7.25 -4.32
C ALA A 142 -5.73 -8.00 -3.99
N ALA A 143 -4.69 -7.31 -3.56
CA ALA A 143 -3.45 -7.97 -3.16
C ALA A 143 -2.86 -7.30 -1.92
N ARG A 144 -2.11 -8.11 -1.17
CA ARG A 144 -1.39 -7.69 0.03
C ARG A 144 0.07 -8.12 -0.10
N ASP A 145 0.97 -7.27 0.38
CA ASP A 145 2.42 -7.47 0.30
C ASP A 145 2.89 -8.79 0.93
N ALA A 146 4.11 -9.18 0.54
CA ALA A 146 4.72 -10.48 0.79
C ALA A 146 4.56 -11.01 2.22
N ILE A 147 4.70 -10.14 3.22
CA ILE A 147 4.66 -10.52 4.64
C ILE A 147 3.56 -9.79 5.44
N GLY A 148 2.74 -8.97 4.78
CA GLY A 148 1.56 -8.35 5.35
C GLY A 148 1.84 -7.10 6.18
N ILE A 149 2.85 -6.32 5.79
CA ILE A 149 3.23 -5.04 6.42
C ILE A 149 2.04 -4.07 6.41
N CYS A 150 1.41 -3.87 5.25
CA CYS A 150 0.19 -3.09 5.14
C CYS A 150 -1.03 -3.94 5.51
N PRO A 151 -1.93 -3.46 6.38
CA PRO A 151 -3.10 -4.23 6.78
C PRO A 151 -4.16 -4.24 5.68
N LEU A 152 -4.82 -5.39 5.52
CA LEU A 152 -5.97 -5.56 4.65
C LEU A 152 -6.89 -6.63 5.23
N TYR A 153 -8.19 -6.38 5.16
CA TYR A 153 -9.27 -7.26 5.54
C TYR A 153 -10.19 -7.46 4.35
N MET A 154 -10.82 -8.63 4.27
CA MET A 154 -11.82 -8.98 3.26
C MET A 154 -13.13 -9.35 3.96
N GLY A 155 -14.26 -8.91 3.42
CA GLY A 155 -15.59 -9.19 3.95
C GLY A 155 -16.61 -9.50 2.86
N TRP A 156 -17.75 -10.04 3.27
CA TRP A 156 -18.87 -10.38 2.40
C TRP A 156 -20.16 -9.78 2.95
N GLY A 157 -20.87 -9.04 2.10
CA GLY A 157 -22.19 -8.49 2.40
C GLY A 157 -23.30 -9.52 2.20
N LEU A 158 -24.46 -9.27 2.83
CA LEU A 158 -25.69 -10.06 2.69
C LEU A 158 -26.17 -10.22 1.24
N ASP A 159 -25.87 -9.23 0.41
CA ASP A 159 -26.20 -9.18 -1.02
C ASP A 159 -25.18 -9.91 -1.91
N GLY A 160 -24.18 -10.56 -1.32
CA GLY A 160 -23.09 -11.23 -2.03
C GLY A 160 -21.94 -10.31 -2.46
N SER A 161 -22.01 -9.02 -2.13
CA SER A 161 -20.93 -8.07 -2.42
C SER A 161 -19.64 -8.43 -1.68
N VAL A 162 -18.50 -8.13 -2.30
CA VAL A 162 -17.17 -8.37 -1.74
C VAL A 162 -16.55 -7.05 -1.30
N TRP A 163 -16.05 -7.04 -0.07
CA TRP A 163 -15.55 -5.84 0.59
C TRP A 163 -14.07 -6.01 0.94
N PHE A 164 -13.31 -4.93 0.84
CA PHE A 164 -11.93 -4.89 1.27
C PHE A 164 -11.67 -3.61 2.07
N SER A 165 -10.93 -3.70 3.17
CA SER A 165 -10.57 -2.50 3.92
C SER A 165 -9.26 -2.63 4.70
N SER A 166 -8.56 -1.52 4.91
CA SER A 166 -7.36 -1.47 5.78
C SER A 166 -7.64 -1.91 7.22
N GLU A 167 -8.84 -1.68 7.74
CA GLU A 167 -9.19 -2.01 9.13
C GLU A 167 -10.61 -2.59 9.23
N MET A 168 -10.78 -3.60 10.09
CA MET A 168 -12.05 -4.30 10.27
C MET A 168 -13.24 -3.39 10.64
N LYS A 169 -13.01 -2.23 11.26
CA LYS A 169 -14.05 -1.28 11.70
C LYS A 169 -14.89 -0.69 10.56
N ALA A 170 -14.38 -0.75 9.32
CA ALA A 170 -15.09 -0.31 8.13
C ALA A 170 -15.91 -1.44 7.49
N LEU A 171 -15.78 -2.68 8.00
CA LEU A 171 -16.50 -3.87 7.53
C LEU A 171 -17.50 -4.39 8.56
N SER A 172 -17.20 -4.25 9.85
CA SER A 172 -17.86 -4.94 10.97
C SER A 172 -19.38 -4.81 11.04
N ASP A 173 -19.93 -3.70 10.55
CA ASP A 173 -21.35 -3.39 10.67
C ASP A 173 -22.18 -3.86 9.47
N ASP A 174 -21.52 -4.09 8.32
CA ASP A 174 -22.16 -4.29 7.02
C ASP A 174 -21.77 -5.63 6.34
N CYS A 175 -20.78 -6.35 6.89
CA CYS A 175 -20.37 -7.68 6.44
C CYS A 175 -20.82 -8.76 7.44
N GLU A 176 -21.44 -9.84 6.96
CA GLU A 176 -21.79 -11.00 7.80
C GLU A 176 -20.56 -11.79 8.25
N ARG A 177 -19.55 -11.81 7.38
CA ARG A 177 -18.28 -12.49 7.61
C ARG A 177 -17.16 -11.60 7.11
N PHE A 178 -16.06 -11.58 7.85
CA PHE A 178 -14.82 -10.97 7.42
C PHE A 178 -13.62 -11.73 7.95
N ILE A 179 -12.51 -11.63 7.24
CA ILE A 179 -11.22 -12.26 7.58
C ILE A 179 -10.10 -11.23 7.42
N SER A 180 -8.96 -11.47 8.08
CA SER A 180 -7.74 -10.81 7.65
C SER A 180 -7.35 -11.34 6.28
N PHE A 181 -7.07 -10.44 5.34
CA PHE A 181 -6.60 -10.81 4.01
C PHE A 181 -5.18 -11.39 4.14
N PRO A 182 -4.90 -12.61 3.65
CA PRO A 182 -3.64 -13.26 3.95
C PRO A 182 -2.43 -12.55 3.29
N PRO A 183 -1.29 -12.43 3.99
CA PRO A 183 -0.04 -11.91 3.42
C PRO A 183 0.43 -12.65 2.18
N GLY A 184 0.98 -11.94 1.18
CA GLY A 184 1.53 -12.56 -0.02
C GLY A 184 0.50 -13.25 -0.91
N HIS A 185 -0.77 -12.83 -0.82
CA HIS A 185 -1.87 -13.34 -1.65
C HIS A 185 -2.48 -12.26 -2.53
N LEU A 186 -3.14 -12.72 -3.58
CA LEU A 186 -4.00 -11.98 -4.48
C LEU A 186 -5.38 -12.65 -4.48
N TYR A 187 -6.44 -11.87 -4.43
CA TYR A 187 -7.80 -12.28 -4.72
C TYR A 187 -8.14 -11.86 -6.14
N SER A 188 -8.81 -12.73 -6.90
CA SER A 188 -9.32 -12.42 -8.23
C SER A 188 -10.80 -12.73 -8.33
N SER A 189 -11.59 -11.77 -8.83
CA SER A 189 -13.01 -11.99 -9.10
C SER A 189 -13.24 -12.92 -10.30
N LYS A 190 -12.29 -13.00 -11.24
CA LYS A 190 -12.35 -13.90 -12.41
C LYS A 190 -12.26 -15.36 -11.99
N THR A 191 -11.38 -15.66 -11.04
CA THR A 191 -11.19 -17.03 -10.52
C THR A 191 -12.01 -17.30 -9.25
N GLY A 192 -12.55 -16.26 -8.61
CA GLY A 192 -13.38 -16.35 -7.40
C GLY A 192 -12.62 -16.77 -6.15
N GLY A 193 -11.29 -16.56 -6.10
CA GLY A 193 -10.46 -17.17 -5.08
C GLY A 193 -9.19 -16.39 -4.72
N LEU A 194 -8.61 -16.80 -3.59
CA LEU A 194 -7.29 -16.35 -3.14
C LEU A 194 -6.21 -17.26 -3.74
N ARG A 195 -5.17 -16.65 -4.31
CA ARG A 195 -3.95 -17.31 -4.78
C ARG A 195 -2.75 -16.68 -4.08
N ARG A 196 -1.83 -17.51 -3.59
CA ARG A 196 -0.53 -17.04 -3.09
C ARG A 196 0.36 -16.66 -4.27
N TRP A 197 0.89 -15.45 -4.28
CA TRP A 197 1.89 -15.00 -5.25
C TRP A 197 3.31 -15.02 -4.68
N TYR A 198 3.46 -14.83 -3.36
CA TYR A 198 4.78 -14.83 -2.71
C TYR A 198 5.13 -16.22 -2.18
N ASN A 199 6.15 -16.86 -2.75
CA ASN A 199 6.62 -18.18 -2.33
C ASN A 199 8.14 -18.32 -2.46
N PRO A 200 8.92 -17.64 -1.60
CA PRO A 200 10.37 -17.69 -1.70
C PRO A 200 10.91 -19.08 -1.33
N PRO A 201 12.05 -19.51 -1.88
CA PRO A 201 12.62 -20.83 -1.62
C PRO A 201 12.87 -21.12 -0.12
N TRP A 202 13.12 -20.09 0.67
CA TRP A 202 13.36 -20.20 2.12
C TRP A 202 12.10 -20.44 2.97
N PHE A 203 10.91 -20.55 2.37
CA PHE A 203 9.73 -21.12 3.05
C PHE A 203 9.87 -22.63 3.29
N SER A 204 10.76 -23.30 2.55
CA SER A 204 11.14 -24.67 2.83
C SER A 204 11.79 -24.78 4.22
N GLU A 205 11.42 -25.82 4.99
CA GLU A 205 12.06 -26.15 6.27
C GLU A 205 13.49 -26.70 6.11
N SER A 206 14.01 -26.77 4.88
CA SER A 206 15.38 -27.18 4.60
C SER A 206 16.39 -26.18 5.18
N ILE A 207 17.38 -26.68 5.91
CA ILE A 207 18.49 -25.88 6.41
C ILE A 207 19.27 -25.29 5.21
N PRO A 208 19.44 -23.96 5.13
CA PRO A 208 20.21 -23.35 4.05
C PRO A 208 21.67 -23.84 4.04
N SER A 209 22.17 -24.20 2.85
CA SER A 209 23.56 -24.62 2.65
C SER A 209 24.48 -23.51 2.14
N ALA A 210 23.93 -22.32 1.91
CA ALA A 210 24.71 -21.17 1.43
C ALA A 210 25.75 -20.76 2.49
N PRO A 211 27.01 -20.49 2.09
CA PRO A 211 28.03 -20.00 3.02
C PRO A 211 27.59 -18.69 3.70
N TYR A 212 27.93 -18.55 4.98
CA TYR A 212 27.70 -17.31 5.71
C TYR A 212 28.59 -16.18 5.16
N ASP A 213 27.96 -15.10 4.72
CA ASP A 213 28.63 -13.88 4.26
C ASP A 213 28.10 -12.65 5.03
N PRO A 214 28.87 -12.12 6.00
CA PRO A 214 28.46 -10.96 6.78
C PRO A 214 28.39 -9.66 5.96
N LEU A 215 29.18 -9.54 4.89
CA LEU A 215 29.18 -8.35 4.03
C LEU A 215 27.91 -8.31 3.19
N LEU A 216 27.51 -9.46 2.64
CA LEU A 216 26.24 -9.57 1.91
C LEU A 216 25.05 -9.15 2.78
N ILE A 217 24.98 -9.61 4.04
CA ILE A 217 23.91 -9.22 4.97
C ILE A 217 23.92 -7.71 5.23
N ARG A 218 25.11 -7.13 5.48
CA ARG A 218 25.26 -5.68 5.70
C ARG A 218 24.79 -4.88 4.49
N GLU A 219 25.26 -5.22 3.30
CA GLU A 219 24.92 -4.52 2.07
C GLU A 219 23.44 -4.65 1.73
N SER A 220 22.85 -5.84 1.90
CA SER A 220 21.41 -6.06 1.71
C SER A 220 20.59 -5.25 2.70
N PHE A 221 21.01 -5.17 3.97
CA PHE A 221 20.35 -4.35 4.98
C PHE A 221 20.45 -2.86 4.65
N GLU A 222 21.63 -2.37 4.26
CA GLU A 222 21.83 -0.96 3.88
C GLU A 222 20.98 -0.59 2.67
N LYS A 223 20.98 -1.42 1.61
CA LYS A 223 20.09 -1.24 0.44
C LYS A 223 18.62 -1.22 0.83
N ALA A 224 18.20 -2.07 1.76
CA ALA A 224 16.82 -2.12 2.23
C ALA A 224 16.39 -0.87 3.00
N VAL A 225 17.30 -0.23 3.74
CA VAL A 225 17.05 1.04 4.42
C VAL A 225 17.05 2.19 3.40
N ILE A 226 18.03 2.25 2.49
CA ILE A 226 18.18 3.32 1.51
C ILE A 226 16.93 3.45 0.62
N LYS A 227 16.40 2.32 0.11
CA LYS A 227 15.19 2.36 -0.73
C LYS A 227 13.94 2.88 0.02
N ARG A 228 13.93 2.80 1.35
CA ARG A 228 12.86 3.31 2.23
C ARG A 228 13.02 4.78 2.61
N LEU A 229 14.05 5.46 2.09
CA LEU A 229 14.19 6.92 2.21
C LEU A 229 13.39 7.65 1.11
N MET A 230 12.60 6.93 0.32
CA MET A 230 11.71 7.46 -0.72
C MET A 230 10.53 8.22 -0.09
N THR A 231 10.64 9.53 -0.01
CA THR A 231 9.61 10.43 0.54
C THR A 231 9.84 11.85 0.03
N ASP A 232 8.77 12.65 -0.09
CA ASP A 232 8.83 14.09 -0.39
C ASP A 232 8.56 14.97 0.84
N VAL A 233 8.26 14.35 1.98
CA VAL A 233 7.98 15.01 3.26
C VAL A 233 9.01 14.65 4.34
N PRO A 234 9.23 15.52 5.35
CA PRO A 234 10.11 15.20 6.46
C PRO A 234 9.68 13.92 7.19
N PHE A 235 10.66 13.10 7.56
CA PHE A 235 10.46 11.87 8.30
C PHE A 235 11.39 11.80 9.52
N GLY A 236 11.15 10.83 10.40
CA GLY A 236 12.00 10.55 11.55
C GLY A 236 12.15 9.07 11.80
N VAL A 237 13.01 8.72 12.76
CA VAL A 237 13.30 7.32 13.10
C VAL A 237 12.93 7.05 14.56
N LEU A 238 12.26 5.93 14.81
CA LEU A 238 12.05 5.42 16.17
C LEU A 238 13.36 4.78 16.66
N LEU A 239 13.93 5.30 17.75
CA LEU A 239 15.20 4.88 18.31
C LEU A 239 15.02 4.44 19.76
N SER A 240 14.93 3.13 19.99
CA SER A 240 14.71 2.57 21.33
C SER A 240 15.99 2.45 22.16
N GLY A 241 17.16 2.60 21.52
CA GLY A 241 18.47 2.27 22.10
C GLY A 241 18.85 0.79 21.94
N GLY A 242 17.94 -0.07 21.46
CA GLY A 242 18.24 -1.45 21.07
C GLY A 242 19.01 -1.54 19.75
N LEU A 243 19.63 -2.70 19.50
CA LEU A 243 20.47 -2.95 18.32
C LEU A 243 19.76 -2.62 17.00
N ASP A 244 18.54 -3.15 16.80
CA ASP A 244 17.83 -3.06 15.52
C ASP A 244 17.52 -1.61 15.12
N SER A 245 16.89 -0.86 16.03
CA SER A 245 16.56 0.55 15.81
C SER A 245 17.81 1.42 15.63
N SER A 246 18.91 1.07 16.32
CA SER A 246 20.19 1.79 16.21
C SER A 246 20.87 1.53 14.87
N LEU A 247 20.79 0.30 14.34
CA LEU A 247 21.31 -0.04 13.01
C LEU A 247 20.55 0.73 11.92
N VAL A 248 19.21 0.74 11.97
CA VAL A 248 18.40 1.53 11.03
C VAL A 248 18.76 3.01 11.13
N ALA A 249 18.74 3.60 12.33
CA ALA A 249 19.06 5.01 12.53
C ALA A 249 20.47 5.37 12.04
N SER A 250 21.46 4.48 12.24
CA SER A 250 22.83 4.67 11.79
C SER A 250 22.93 4.75 10.26
N VAL A 251 22.22 3.86 9.54
CA VAL A 251 22.21 3.86 8.07
C VAL A 251 21.47 5.09 7.54
N VAL A 252 20.30 5.41 8.11
CA VAL A 252 19.54 6.63 7.75
C VAL A 252 20.42 7.86 7.93
N SER A 253 21.11 8.00 9.06
CA SER A 253 21.97 9.15 9.34
C SER A 253 23.13 9.29 8.34
N ARG A 254 23.64 8.18 7.80
CA ARG A 254 24.73 8.19 6.81
C ARG A 254 24.25 8.64 5.43
N HIS A 255 23.05 8.22 5.02
CA HIS A 255 22.54 8.47 3.66
C HIS A 255 21.55 9.63 3.55
N LEU A 256 21.04 10.16 4.67
CA LEU A 256 20.01 11.21 4.65
C LEU A 256 20.42 12.41 3.78
N ALA A 257 21.68 12.85 3.86
CA ALA A 257 22.17 14.01 3.12
C ALA A 257 22.08 13.85 1.58
N GLU A 258 22.00 12.62 1.07
CA GLU A 258 21.94 12.32 -0.37
C GLU A 258 20.51 12.42 -0.93
N THR A 259 19.50 12.36 -0.05
CA THR A 259 18.07 12.25 -0.40
C THR A 259 17.47 13.55 -0.96
N LYS A 260 16.37 13.43 -1.73
CA LYS A 260 15.59 14.58 -2.23
C LYS A 260 15.05 15.42 -1.06
N VAL A 261 14.50 14.77 -0.02
CA VAL A 261 13.98 15.44 1.18
C VAL A 261 15.04 16.27 1.90
N ALA A 262 16.28 15.78 2.04
CA ALA A 262 17.31 16.55 2.72
C ALA A 262 17.70 17.84 1.98
N ARG A 263 17.61 17.85 0.65
CA ARG A 263 17.86 19.05 -0.16
C ARG A 263 16.73 20.08 -0.01
N GLN A 264 15.51 19.64 0.21
CA GLN A 264 14.33 20.50 0.31
C GLN A 264 14.05 20.98 1.74
N TRP A 265 14.26 20.10 2.73
CA TRP A 265 13.85 20.32 4.13
C TRP A 265 15.02 20.38 5.12
N GLY A 266 16.25 20.14 4.65
CA GLY A 266 17.46 20.06 5.48
C GLY A 266 17.82 18.62 5.89
N ASN A 267 19.07 18.42 6.30
CA ASN A 267 19.66 17.11 6.56
C ASN A 267 19.64 16.69 8.06
N LYS A 268 18.81 17.33 8.88
CA LYS A 268 18.72 17.02 10.30
C LYS A 268 17.80 15.80 10.52
N LEU A 269 18.36 14.70 10.97
CA LEU A 269 17.59 13.51 11.35
C LEU A 269 16.93 13.72 12.72
N HIS A 270 15.60 13.61 12.78
CA HIS A 270 14.86 13.57 14.02
C HIS A 270 14.68 12.12 14.49
N THR A 271 15.05 11.83 15.73
CA THR A 271 14.86 10.53 16.37
C THR A 271 13.90 10.64 17.54
N PHE A 272 13.10 9.60 17.76
CA PHE A 272 12.07 9.56 18.79
C PHE A 272 12.22 8.31 19.64
N CYS A 273 12.15 8.46 20.95
CA CYS A 273 12.08 7.37 21.92
C CYS A 273 10.91 7.63 22.88
N ILE A 274 10.40 6.56 23.48
CA ILE A 274 9.34 6.64 24.49
C ILE A 274 9.69 5.72 25.66
N GLY A 275 9.49 6.22 26.87
CA GLY A 275 9.78 5.50 28.10
C GLY A 275 9.32 6.30 29.32
N LEU A 276 9.18 5.62 30.45
CA LEU A 276 8.90 6.29 31.72
C LEU A 276 10.15 7.04 32.18
N LYS A 277 9.97 8.23 32.75
CA LYS A 277 11.05 8.95 33.43
C LYS A 277 11.30 8.24 34.77
N VAL A 278 12.45 7.59 34.89
CA VAL A 278 12.93 6.95 36.12
C VAL A 278 13.74 7.95 36.93
#